data_AF-A0A2M9HI19-F1
#
_entry.id   AF-A0A2M9HI19-F1
#
_cell.length_a   1.000
_cell.length_b   1.000
_cell.length_c   1.000
_cell.angle_alpha   90.00
_cell.angle_beta   90.00
_cell.angle_gamma   90.00
#
_symmetry.space_group_name_H-M   'P 1'
#
loop_
_entity.id
_entity.type
_entity.pdbx_description
1 polymer ?
#
loop_
_entity_poly.entity_id
_entity_poly.type
_entity_poly.pdbx_seq_one_letter_code
_entity_poly.pdbx_strand_id
1 'polypeptide(L)'
;MRVRLIDERNNANVVIRIPDLLGALILKSAAYSADHAGYGDRHLYDAAMLASLIPDPDAEIKRLHSSTDRKRIKLLHDRLTEESPYWNNLDELHRQDGLDTIETLATW
;
A
#
# COMPACT_ATOMS: atom_id res chain seq x y z
N MET A 1 9.41 -11.65 1.63
CA MET A 1 10.72 -11.90 2.30
C MET A 1 10.48 -12.22 3.79
N ARG A 2 11.36 -12.97 4.46
CA ARG A 2 11.29 -13.18 5.93
C ARG A 2 12.58 -12.72 6.57
N VAL A 3 12.47 -12.00 7.69
CA VAL A 3 13.61 -11.52 8.47
C VAL A 3 13.53 -12.13 9.86
N ARG A 4 14.68 -12.52 10.39
CA ARG A 4 14.81 -13.06 11.75
C ARG A 4 15.36 -11.96 12.65
N LEU A 5 14.58 -11.56 13.65
CA LEU A 5 15.04 -10.67 14.72
C LEU A 5 15.54 -11.51 15.89
N ILE A 6 16.73 -11.19 16.37
CA ILE A 6 17.37 -11.84 17.52
C ILE A 6 17.52 -10.77 18.60
N ASP A 7 16.89 -10.99 19.76
CA ASP A 7 17.10 -10.18 20.95
C ASP A 7 18.07 -10.92 21.88
N GLU A 8 19.33 -10.47 21.86
CA GLU A 8 20.40 -11.06 22.66
C GLU A 8 20.17 -10.91 24.18
N ARG A 9 19.41 -9.90 24.62
CA ARG A 9 19.19 -9.64 26.05
C ARG A 9 18.19 -10.62 26.64
N ASN A 10 17.17 -10.97 25.87
CA ASN A 10 16.09 -11.86 26.30
C ASN A 10 16.22 -13.29 25.73
N ASN A 11 17.29 -13.57 24.97
CA ASN A 11 17.49 -14.80 24.21
C ASN A 11 16.25 -15.17 23.36
N ALA A 12 15.58 -14.14 22.83
CA ALA A 12 14.34 -14.30 22.08
C ALA A 12 14.62 -14.24 20.58
N ASN A 13 13.86 -15.03 19.82
CA ASN A 13 13.97 -15.07 18.37
C ASN A 13 12.59 -15.04 17.74
N VAL A 14 12.35 -14.06 16.86
CA VAL A 14 11.08 -13.89 16.15
C VAL A 14 11.35 -13.80 14.66
N VAL A 15 10.51 -14.46 13.87
CA VAL A 15 10.51 -14.32 12.41
C VAL A 15 9.38 -13.38 12.01
N ILE A 16 9.74 -12.30 11.32
CA ILE A 16 8.79 -11.34 10.75
C ILE A 16 8.70 -11.56 9.24
N ARG A 17 7.48 -11.50 8.71
CA ARG A 17 7.23 -11.47 7.27
C ARG A 17 7.27 -10.02 6.81
N ILE A 18 8.14 -9.73 5.86
CA ILE A 18 8.15 -8.42 5.19
C ILE A 18 7.15 -8.50 4.05
N PRO A 19 6.15 -7.61 4.01
CA PRO A 19 5.18 -7.56 2.93
C PRO A 19 5.89 -7.21 1.62
N ASP A 20 5.35 -7.72 0.52
CA ASP A 20 5.66 -7.20 -0.81
C ASP A 20 4.87 -5.92 -1.08
N LEU A 21 4.94 -5.38 -2.30
CA LEU A 21 4.32 -4.10 -2.65
C LEU A 21 2.80 -4.11 -2.44
N LEU A 22 2.09 -5.14 -2.92
CA LEU A 22 0.64 -5.25 -2.70
C LEU A 22 0.31 -5.33 -1.20
N GLY A 23 1.03 -6.18 -0.45
CA GLY A 23 0.84 -6.29 0.99
C GLY A 23 1.12 -4.97 1.72
N ALA A 24 2.16 -4.24 1.31
CA ALA A 24 2.54 -2.95 1.90
C ALA A 24 1.48 -1.88 1.60
N LEU A 25 0.97 -1.82 0.37
CA LEU A 25 -0.11 -0.92 -0.05
C LEU A 25 -1.37 -1.13 0.80
N ILE A 26 -1.79 -2.39 0.93
CA ILE A 26 -2.93 -2.79 1.77
C ILE A 26 -2.71 -2.44 3.25
N LEU A 27 -1.47 -2.52 3.74
CA LEU A 27 -1.13 -2.09 5.11
C LEU A 27 -1.15 -0.57 5.26
N LYS A 28 -0.73 0.22 4.27
CA LYS A 28 -0.82 1.68 4.30
C LYS A 28 -2.27 2.17 4.31
N SER A 29 -3.16 1.53 3.55
CA SER A 29 -4.61 1.79 3.62
C SER A 29 -5.19 1.55 5.02
N ALA A 30 -4.78 0.45 5.65
CA ALA A 30 -5.20 0.15 7.02
C ALA A 30 -4.64 1.13 8.05
N ALA A 31 -3.37 1.54 7.90
CA ALA A 31 -2.74 2.53 8.75
C ALA A 31 -3.44 3.89 8.64
N TYR A 32 -3.76 4.34 7.42
CA TYR A 32 -4.55 5.55 7.21
C TYR A 32 -5.92 5.48 7.91
N SER A 33 -6.61 4.35 7.78
CA SER A 33 -7.91 4.14 8.45
C SER A 33 -7.83 4.15 9.98
N ALA A 34 -6.68 3.78 10.54
CA ALA A 34 -6.47 3.66 11.98
C ALA A 34 -5.80 4.90 12.61
N ASP A 35 -5.27 5.82 11.80
CA ASP A 35 -4.63 7.04 12.29
C ASP A 35 -5.70 8.10 12.63
N HIS A 36 -5.98 8.22 13.92
CA HIS A 36 -6.88 9.22 14.49
C HIS A 36 -6.13 10.43 15.08
N ALA A 37 -4.79 10.48 14.93
CA ALA A 37 -3.93 11.50 15.51
C ALA A 37 -3.74 12.72 14.59
N GLY A 38 -4.38 12.73 13.40
CA GLY A 38 -4.35 13.84 12.46
C GLY A 38 -3.14 13.85 11.54
N TYR A 39 -2.37 12.76 11.48
CA TYR A 39 -1.19 12.63 10.61
C TYR A 39 -1.38 11.58 9.51
N GLY A 40 -2.63 11.28 9.15
CA GLY A 40 -2.99 10.23 8.20
C GLY A 40 -2.37 10.42 6.81
N ASP A 41 -2.26 11.66 6.34
CA ASP A 41 -1.85 11.98 4.96
C ASP A 41 -0.50 11.37 4.55
N ARG A 42 0.45 11.22 5.48
CA ARG A 42 1.73 10.56 5.20
C ARG A 42 1.55 9.13 4.70
N HIS A 43 0.51 8.43 5.16
CA HIS A 43 0.20 7.07 4.74
C HIS A 43 -0.31 7.04 3.30
N LEU A 44 -0.95 8.11 2.82
CA LEU A 44 -1.39 8.24 1.43
C LEU A 44 -0.23 8.59 0.49
N TYR A 45 0.73 9.42 0.92
CA TYR A 45 1.99 9.61 0.18
C TYR A 45 2.75 8.28 0.00
N ASP A 46 2.88 7.50 1.08
CA ASP A 46 3.51 6.18 0.99
C ASP A 46 2.70 5.22 0.10
N ALA A 47 1.37 5.27 0.15
CA ALA A 47 0.51 4.42 -0.67
C ALA A 47 0.64 4.77 -2.17
N ALA A 48 0.68 6.06 -2.52
CA ALA A 48 0.92 6.53 -3.88
C ALA A 48 2.25 6.01 -4.43
N MET A 49 3.33 6.15 -3.66
CA MET A 49 4.65 5.61 -4.03
C MET A 49 4.65 4.07 -4.14
N LEU A 50 3.93 3.35 -3.28
CA LEU A 50 3.88 1.89 -3.36
C LEU A 50 3.08 1.41 -4.58
N ALA A 51 1.98 2.10 -4.91
CA ALA A 51 1.18 1.81 -6.09
C ALA A 51 2.00 2.02 -7.37
N SER A 52 2.76 3.11 -7.48
CA SER A 52 3.59 3.40 -8.64
C SER A 52 4.74 2.41 -8.89
N LEU A 53 5.03 1.55 -7.91
CA LEU A 53 6.08 0.54 -8.02
C LEU A 53 5.54 -0.85 -8.37
N ILE A 54 4.21 -1.04 -8.43
CA ILE A 54 3.60 -2.32 -8.79
C ILE A 54 3.71 -2.50 -10.31
N PRO A 55 4.47 -3.49 -10.80
CA PRO A 55 4.78 -3.60 -12.22
C PRO A 55 3.67 -4.26 -13.06
N ASP A 56 2.79 -5.05 -12.44
CA ASP A 56 1.71 -5.77 -13.11
C ASP A 56 0.46 -5.80 -12.21
N PRO A 57 -0.35 -4.72 -12.22
CA PRO A 57 -1.55 -4.63 -11.40
C PRO A 57 -2.60 -5.71 -11.73
N ASP A 58 -2.70 -6.13 -12.99
CA ASP A 58 -3.62 -7.19 -13.44
C ASP A 58 -3.29 -8.56 -12.81
N ALA A 59 -2.01 -8.88 -12.67
CA ALA A 59 -1.59 -10.08 -11.95
C ALA A 59 -1.91 -9.99 -10.45
N GLU A 60 -1.77 -8.80 -9.85
CA GLU A 60 -2.00 -8.56 -8.43
C GLU A 60 -3.49 -8.67 -8.04
N ILE A 61 -4.43 -8.35 -8.94
CA ILE A 61 -5.88 -8.58 -8.73
C ILE A 61 -6.16 -10.01 -8.29
N LYS A 62 -5.49 -11.00 -8.88
CA LYS A 62 -5.72 -12.43 -8.61
C LYS A 62 -5.32 -12.84 -7.18
N ARG A 63 -4.57 -11.99 -6.49
CA ARG A 63 -4.11 -12.21 -5.11
C ARG A 63 -5.04 -11.59 -4.08
N LEU A 64 -5.97 -10.73 -4.51
CA LEU A 64 -7.04 -10.18 -3.68
C LEU A 64 -8.12 -11.23 -3.47
N HIS A 65 -8.61 -11.34 -2.24
CA HIS A 65 -9.40 -12.52 -1.86
C HIS A 65 -10.38 -12.28 -0.72
N SER A 66 -10.39 -11.10 -0.09
CA SER A 66 -11.28 -10.80 1.04
C SER A 66 -12.06 -9.49 0.88
N SER A 67 -13.24 -9.41 1.51
CA SER A 67 -13.99 -8.16 1.60
C SER A 67 -13.20 -7.03 2.28
N THR A 68 -12.23 -7.39 3.13
CA THR A 68 -11.31 -6.43 3.75
C THR A 68 -10.36 -5.83 2.72
N ASP A 69 -9.82 -6.64 1.80
CA ASP A 69 -8.98 -6.15 0.70
C ASP A 69 -9.76 -5.17 -0.17
N ARG A 70 -11.00 -5.52 -0.53
CA ARG A 70 -11.90 -4.65 -1.32
C ARG A 70 -12.10 -3.30 -0.66
N LYS A 71 -12.43 -3.30 0.64
CA LYS A 71 -12.64 -2.07 1.41
C LYS A 71 -11.38 -1.20 1.42
N ARG A 72 -10.21 -1.82 1.57
CA ARG A 72 -8.92 -1.10 1.64
C ARG A 72 -8.51 -0.51 0.30
N ILE A 73 -8.75 -1.23 -0.79
CA ILE A 73 -8.49 -0.73 -2.15
C ILE A 73 -9.45 0.39 -2.48
N LYS A 74 -10.76 0.21 -2.23
CA LYS A 74 -11.76 1.26 -2.44
C LYS A 74 -11.39 2.54 -1.69
N LEU A 75 -10.95 2.43 -0.44
CA LEU A 75 -10.49 3.58 0.32
C LEU A 75 -9.32 4.31 -0.36
N LEU A 76 -8.36 3.57 -0.92
CA LEU A 76 -7.26 4.20 -1.65
C LEU A 76 -7.73 4.82 -2.95
N HIS A 77 -8.60 4.15 -3.71
CA HIS A 77 -9.22 4.70 -4.92
C HIS A 77 -9.96 6.02 -4.65
N ASP A 78 -10.77 6.07 -3.60
CA ASP A 78 -11.50 7.27 -3.19
C ASP A 78 -10.58 8.44 -2.74
N ARG A 79 -9.33 8.16 -2.33
CA ARG A 79 -8.41 9.15 -1.73
C ARG A 79 -7.27 9.56 -2.65
N LEU A 80 -6.79 8.65 -3.48
CA LEU A 80 -5.68 8.83 -4.41
C LEU A 80 -6.22 9.22 -5.79
N THR A 81 -7.08 10.23 -5.84
CA THR A 81 -7.61 10.77 -7.10
C THR A 81 -6.48 11.40 -7.93
N GLU A 82 -6.72 11.59 -9.23
CA GLU A 82 -5.75 12.20 -10.15
C GLU A 82 -5.23 13.58 -9.67
N GLU A 83 -6.11 14.37 -9.08
CA GLU A 83 -5.85 15.71 -8.53
C GLU A 83 -5.25 15.69 -7.12
N SER A 84 -5.13 14.51 -6.50
CA SER A 84 -4.65 14.41 -5.13
C SER A 84 -3.16 14.80 -5.03
N PRO A 85 -2.74 15.52 -3.98
CA PRO A 85 -1.37 16.00 -3.85
C PRO A 85 -0.35 14.88 -3.60
N TYR A 86 -0.82 13.66 -3.32
CA TYR A 86 0.02 12.52 -2.95
C TYR A 86 0.93 12.06 -4.09
N TRP A 87 0.60 12.44 -5.32
CA TRP A 87 1.38 12.16 -6.53
C TRP A 87 2.51 13.16 -6.80
N ASN A 88 2.51 14.33 -6.14
CA ASN A 88 3.35 15.48 -6.52
C ASN A 88 4.87 15.23 -6.41
N ASN A 89 5.30 14.19 -5.69
CA ASN A 89 6.70 13.83 -5.52
C ASN A 89 7.18 12.78 -6.54
N LEU A 90 6.29 12.28 -7.40
CA LEU A 90 6.61 11.31 -8.45
C LEU A 90 6.86 12.04 -9.77
N ASP A 91 7.70 11.46 -10.63
CA ASP A 91 7.72 11.85 -12.03
C ASP A 91 6.45 11.38 -12.75
N GLU A 92 6.23 11.87 -13.97
CA GLU A 92 4.99 11.60 -14.71
C GLU A 92 4.78 10.11 -14.99
N LEU A 93 5.86 9.36 -15.24
CA LEU A 93 5.76 7.93 -15.53
C LEU A 93 5.25 7.17 -14.29
N HIS A 94 5.90 7.37 -13.15
CA HIS A 94 5.50 6.71 -11.91
C HIS A 94 4.13 7.21 -11.42
N ARG A 95 3.80 8.48 -11.64
CA ARG A 95 2.45 9.00 -11.36
C ARG A 95 1.40 8.23 -12.16
N GLN A 96 1.62 8.06 -13.46
CA GLN A 96 0.68 7.33 -14.32
C GLN A 96 0.58 5.86 -13.91
N ASP A 97 1.71 5.18 -13.68
CA ASP A 97 1.74 3.79 -13.24
C ASP A 97 0.96 3.60 -11.91
N GLY A 98 1.08 4.56 -11.00
CA GLY A 98 0.37 4.55 -9.72
C GLY A 98 -1.14 4.72 -9.88
N LEU A 99 -1.57 5.66 -10.73
CA LEU A 99 -2.99 5.88 -11.05
C LEU A 99 -3.60 4.64 -11.71
N ASP A 100 -2.93 4.10 -12.72
CA ASP A 100 -3.37 2.89 -13.44
C ASP A 100 -3.46 1.69 -12.48
N THR A 101 -2.49 1.56 -11.56
CA THR A 101 -2.52 0.52 -10.53
C THR A 101 -3.75 0.62 -9.63
N ILE A 102 -4.06 1.83 -9.14
CA ILE A 102 -5.19 2.04 -8.24
C ILE A 102 -6.53 1.81 -8.95
N GLU A 103 -6.67 2.27 -10.19
CA GLU A 103 -7.83 2.01 -11.04
C GLU A 103 -8.02 0.51 -11.30
N THR A 104 -6.97 -0.18 -11.75
CA THR A 104 -7.00 -1.61 -12.05
C THR A 104 -7.37 -2.43 -10.81
N LEU A 105 -6.71 -2.20 -9.67
CA LEU A 105 -7.03 -2.92 -8.42
C LEU A 105 -8.46 -2.66 -7.94
N ALA A 106 -9.03 -1.48 -8.18
CA ALA A 106 -10.39 -1.13 -7.78
C ALA A 106 -11.49 -1.87 -8.57
N THR A 107 -11.14 -2.54 -9.67
CA THR A 107 -12.08 -3.37 -10.45
C THR A 107 -12.43 -4.71 -9.80
N TRP A 108 -11.71 -5.12 -8.75
CA TRP A 108 -11.90 -6.40 -8.06
C TRP A 108 -13.15 -6.46 -7.16
#